data_AF-A0A9E3VPK6-F1
#
_entry.id   AF-A0A9E3VPK6-F1
#
_cell.length_a   1.000
_cell.length_b   1.000
_cell.length_c   1.000
_cell.angle_alpha   90.00
_cell.angle_beta   90.00
_cell.angle_gamma   90.00
#
_symmetry.space_group_name_H-M   'P 1'
#
loop_
_entity.id
_entity.type
_entity.pdbx_description
1 polymer ?
#
loop_
_entity_poly.entity_id
_entity_poly.type
_entity_poly.pdbx_seq_one_letter_code
_entity_poly.pdbx_strand_id
1 'polypeptide(L)'
;MTSFSIESNGRIEKTAVYLNGEQLAGVREVFLNMDEDGTFDAIIQYQGADERLYSKHIFLDHLENLKTREAAFTEYESQQLQLLTLESSGDIEGTTILVNDQPLEGITSLLVHIKSPQKESSGGLASLFTTKKAIPDHEEFKAEITFRNEDNTLSTEQIF
;
A
#
# COMPACT_ATOMS: atom_id res chain seq x y z
N MET A 1 -3.11 6.27 -16.09
CA MET A 1 -3.03 6.45 -14.63
C MET A 1 -2.67 5.10 -14.05
N THR A 2 -1.68 5.04 -13.18
CA THR A 2 -1.27 3.76 -12.59
C THR A 2 -2.22 3.43 -11.46
N SER A 3 -2.68 2.17 -11.40
CA SER A 3 -3.54 1.67 -10.33
C SER A 3 -2.74 0.74 -9.43
N PHE A 4 -2.77 0.99 -8.12
CA PHE A 4 -2.16 0.14 -7.11
C PHE A 4 -3.22 -0.27 -6.10
N SER A 5 -3.39 -1.57 -5.89
CA SER A 5 -4.45 -2.08 -5.01
C SER A 5 -3.93 -3.06 -3.98
N ILE A 6 -4.59 -3.07 -2.83
CA ILE A 6 -4.34 -3.99 -1.71
C ILE A 6 -5.68 -4.62 -1.35
N GLU A 7 -5.75 -5.95 -1.41
CA GLU A 7 -6.93 -6.71 -1.00
C GLU A 7 -6.58 -7.50 0.26
N SER A 8 -7.30 -7.25 1.35
CA SER A 8 -6.99 -7.85 2.65
C SER A 8 -8.17 -7.85 3.64
N ASN A 9 -8.00 -8.53 4.76
CA ASN A 9 -8.86 -8.47 5.96
C ASN A 9 -8.07 -8.12 7.23
N GLY A 10 -6.95 -7.40 7.07
CA GLY A 10 -6.11 -6.96 8.19
C GLY A 10 -5.00 -7.94 8.54
N ARG A 11 -4.86 -9.05 7.80
CA ARG A 11 -3.89 -10.11 8.10
C ARG A 11 -2.88 -10.29 6.97
N ILE A 12 -1.60 -10.35 7.32
CA ILE A 12 -0.49 -10.46 6.36
C ILE A 12 -0.66 -11.71 5.47
N GLU A 13 -1.08 -12.84 6.04
CA GLU A 13 -1.30 -14.09 5.29
C GLU A 13 -2.50 -14.05 4.34
N LYS A 14 -3.42 -13.10 4.54
CA LYS A 14 -4.60 -12.84 3.70
C LYS A 14 -4.49 -11.47 3.05
N THR A 15 -3.32 -11.14 2.51
CA THR A 15 -3.07 -9.89 1.78
C THR A 15 -2.55 -10.17 0.38
N ALA A 16 -3.19 -9.57 -0.63
CA ALA A 16 -2.73 -9.52 -2.00
C ALA A 16 -2.49 -8.06 -2.42
N VAL A 17 -1.48 -7.87 -3.26
CA VAL A 17 -1.12 -6.55 -3.81
C VAL A 17 -1.15 -6.64 -5.32
N TYR A 18 -1.73 -5.63 -5.96
CA TYR A 18 -1.94 -5.57 -7.40
C TYR A 18 -1.37 -4.28 -7.98
N LEU A 19 -0.84 -4.36 -9.20
CA LEU A 19 -0.43 -3.21 -9.98
C LEU A 19 -1.10 -3.32 -11.35
N ASN A 20 -1.91 -2.31 -11.71
CA ASN A 20 -2.71 -2.29 -12.93
C ASN A 20 -3.55 -3.57 -13.15
N GLY A 21 -4.10 -4.12 -12.08
CA GLY A 21 -4.91 -5.34 -12.09
C GLY A 21 -4.11 -6.66 -12.08
N GLU A 22 -2.78 -6.62 -12.20
CA GLU A 22 -1.95 -7.82 -12.11
C GLU A 22 -1.48 -8.06 -10.67
N GLN A 23 -1.71 -9.26 -10.13
CA GLN A 23 -1.27 -9.60 -8.78
C GLN A 23 0.25 -9.76 -8.73
N LEU A 24 0.88 -9.04 -7.81
CA LEU A 24 2.32 -9.07 -7.60
C LEU A 24 2.75 -10.28 -6.74
N ALA A 25 3.94 -10.79 -7.03
CA ALA A 25 4.64 -11.76 -6.21
C ALA A 25 5.92 -11.18 -5.61
N GLY A 26 6.34 -11.73 -4.48
CA GLY A 26 7.58 -11.32 -3.81
C GLY A 26 7.53 -9.94 -3.14
N VAL A 27 6.36 -9.31 -3.00
CA VAL A 27 6.19 -8.07 -2.22
C VAL A 27 6.58 -8.34 -0.76
N ARG A 28 7.42 -7.46 -0.21
CA ARG A 28 7.97 -7.57 1.15
C ARG A 28 7.44 -6.47 2.06
N GLU A 29 7.36 -5.26 1.54
CA GLU A 29 6.95 -4.07 2.29
C GLU A 29 6.17 -3.15 1.35
N VAL A 30 5.05 -2.61 1.83
CA VAL A 30 4.30 -1.54 1.18
C VAL A 30 4.17 -0.43 2.19
N PHE A 31 4.56 0.77 1.80
CA PHE A 31 4.41 1.98 2.60
C PHE A 31 3.73 3.05 1.76
N LEU A 32 2.50 3.40 2.14
CA LEU A 32 1.74 4.51 1.61
C LEU A 32 1.54 5.49 2.75
N ASN A 33 2.02 6.72 2.60
CA ASN A 33 1.77 7.79 3.53
C ASN A 33 1.49 9.05 2.73
N MET A 34 0.26 9.52 2.82
CA MET A 34 -0.15 10.77 2.20
C MET A 34 -1.00 11.60 3.13
N ASP A 35 -0.84 12.91 3.05
CA ASP A 35 -1.59 13.87 3.84
C ASP A 35 -1.93 15.13 3.04
N GLU A 36 -2.97 15.85 3.46
CA GLU A 36 -3.40 17.10 2.82
C GLU A 36 -2.36 18.25 2.90
N ASP A 37 -1.32 18.08 3.74
CA ASP A 37 -0.23 19.04 3.93
C ASP A 37 0.93 18.85 2.92
N GLY A 38 0.84 17.85 2.03
CA GLY A 38 1.72 17.68 0.88
C GLY A 38 2.67 16.48 0.96
N THR A 39 2.54 15.59 1.95
CA THR A 39 3.29 14.33 1.97
C THR A 39 2.72 13.37 0.93
N PHE A 40 3.57 12.77 0.10
CA PHE A 40 3.17 11.70 -0.82
C PHE A 40 4.29 10.67 -0.95
N ASP A 41 4.33 9.76 0.01
CA ASP A 41 5.25 8.63 0.01
C ASP A 41 4.49 7.38 -0.43
N ALA A 42 4.78 6.86 -1.62
CA ALA A 42 4.21 5.60 -2.10
C ALA A 42 5.33 4.64 -2.49
N ILE A 43 5.84 3.88 -1.53
CA ILE A 43 7.00 3.01 -1.71
C ILE A 43 6.61 1.54 -1.62
N ILE A 44 7.17 0.73 -2.51
CA ILE A 44 7.09 -0.72 -2.46
C ILE A 44 8.48 -1.33 -2.40
N GLN A 45 8.64 -2.34 -1.55
CA GLN A 45 9.76 -3.27 -1.57
C GLN A 45 9.31 -4.62 -2.12
N TYR A 46 10.02 -5.15 -3.11
CA TYR A 46 9.72 -6.45 -3.69
C TYR A 46 10.98 -7.19 -4.13
N GLN A 47 10.88 -8.52 -4.14
CA GLN A 47 11.91 -9.39 -4.70
C GLN A 47 11.60 -9.67 -6.19
N GLY A 48 12.48 -9.22 -7.08
CA GLY A 48 12.32 -9.38 -8.52
C GLY A 48 12.55 -10.81 -9.04
N ALA A 49 12.25 -11.02 -10.32
CA ALA A 49 12.47 -12.25 -11.10
C ALA A 49 13.93 -12.73 -11.06
N ASP A 50 14.86 -11.80 -10.87
CA ASP A 50 16.30 -12.00 -10.73
C ASP A 50 16.75 -12.26 -9.27
N GLU A 51 15.80 -12.47 -8.37
CA GLU A 51 15.99 -12.68 -6.92
C GLU A 51 16.54 -11.47 -6.16
N ARG A 52 16.72 -10.32 -6.80
CA ARG A 52 17.20 -9.09 -6.13
C ARG A 52 16.06 -8.35 -5.44
N LEU A 53 16.40 -7.63 -4.38
CA LEU A 53 15.48 -6.78 -3.65
C LEU A 53 15.48 -5.37 -4.26
N TYR A 54 14.30 -4.87 -4.57
CA TYR A 54 14.09 -3.52 -5.11
C TYR A 54 13.23 -2.72 -4.15
N SER A 55 13.54 -1.43 -4.03
CA SER A 55 12.74 -0.44 -3.32
C SER A 55 12.49 0.71 -4.28
N LYS A 56 11.23 0.97 -4.60
CA LYS A 56 10.82 1.88 -5.68
C LYS A 56 9.61 2.70 -5.27
N HIS A 57 9.51 3.90 -5.80
CA HIS A 57 8.28 4.67 -5.75
C HIS A 57 7.25 4.09 -6.73
N ILE A 58 6.09 3.67 -6.24
CA ILE A 58 5.06 2.91 -6.96
C ILE A 58 4.60 3.64 -8.22
N PHE A 59 4.40 4.96 -8.14
CA PHE A 59 3.80 5.74 -9.22
C PHE A 59 4.79 6.54 -10.07
N LEU A 60 6.04 6.67 -9.63
CA LEU A 60 7.03 7.58 -10.25
C LEU A 60 8.22 6.83 -10.83
N ASP A 61 8.59 5.69 -10.25
CA ASP A 61 9.70 4.90 -10.75
C ASP A 61 9.24 3.85 -11.76
N HIS A 62 10.18 3.39 -12.57
CA HIS A 62 10.01 2.14 -13.32
C HIS A 62 10.25 0.93 -12.40
N LEU A 63 9.26 0.04 -12.31
CA LEU A 63 9.36 -1.21 -11.55
C LEU A 63 9.91 -2.33 -12.46
N GLU A 64 11.19 -2.62 -12.31
CA GLU A 64 11.92 -3.60 -13.11
C GLU A 64 11.75 -5.02 -12.53
N ASN A 65 11.79 -6.04 -13.39
CA ASN A 65 11.83 -7.45 -12.98
C ASN A 65 10.66 -7.87 -12.05
N LEU A 66 9.49 -7.24 -12.16
CA LEU A 66 8.32 -7.64 -11.37
C LEU A 66 7.97 -9.11 -11.60
N LYS A 67 7.68 -9.82 -10.50
CA LYS A 67 7.04 -11.13 -10.56
C LYS A 67 5.54 -10.93 -10.43
N THR A 68 4.78 -11.59 -11.28
CA THR A 68 3.32 -11.70 -11.14
C THR A 68 2.93 -13.12 -10.78
N ARG A 69 1.70 -13.30 -10.31
CA ARG A 69 1.11 -14.61 -10.02
C ARG A 69 -0.37 -14.61 -10.38
N GLU A 70 -0.96 -15.80 -10.44
CA GLU A 70 -2.41 -15.94 -10.53
C GLU A 70 -3.09 -15.44 -9.24
N ALA A 71 -4.37 -15.09 -9.38
CA ALA A 71 -5.21 -14.60 -8.29
C ALA A 71 -5.13 -15.53 -7.07
N ALA A 72 -4.79 -14.95 -5.91
CA ALA A 72 -4.63 -15.71 -4.67
C ALA A 72 -5.97 -16.06 -4.00
N PHE A 73 -7.05 -15.38 -4.37
CA PHE A 73 -8.36 -15.53 -3.77
C PHE A 73 -9.39 -15.93 -4.82
N THR A 74 -10.28 -16.83 -4.41
CA THR A 74 -11.49 -17.13 -5.18
C THR A 74 -12.52 -16.01 -5.03
N GLU A 75 -13.50 -15.93 -5.93
CA GLU A 75 -14.59 -14.94 -5.83
C GLU A 75 -15.30 -14.95 -4.47
N TYR A 76 -15.46 -16.13 -3.87
CA TYR A 76 -16.07 -16.29 -2.55
C TYR A 76 -15.19 -15.74 -1.42
N GLU A 77 -13.87 -15.93 -1.52
CA GLU A 77 -12.93 -15.38 -0.55
C GLU A 77 -12.85 -13.86 -0.66
N SER A 78 -12.81 -13.32 -1.88
CA SER A 78 -12.77 -11.86 -2.13
C SER A 78 -13.97 -11.13 -1.53
N GLN A 79 -15.15 -11.76 -1.46
CA GLN A 79 -16.32 -11.18 -0.78
C GLN A 79 -16.14 -10.96 0.73
N GLN A 80 -15.12 -11.58 1.33
CA GLN A 80 -14.80 -11.44 2.75
C GLN A 80 -13.60 -10.51 3.00
N LEU A 81 -13.05 -9.92 1.93
CA LEU A 81 -11.92 -9.00 1.98
C LEU A 81 -12.41 -7.58 1.67
N GLN A 82 -11.57 -6.60 2.01
CA GLN A 82 -11.71 -5.22 1.54
C GLN A 82 -10.64 -4.98 0.47
N LEU A 83 -11.01 -4.22 -0.57
CA LEU A 83 -10.11 -3.78 -1.63
C LEU A 83 -9.85 -2.28 -1.48
N LEU A 84 -8.61 -1.90 -1.15
CA LEU A 84 -8.14 -0.53 -1.23
C LEU A 84 -7.45 -0.32 -2.56
N THR A 85 -7.86 0.68 -3.34
CA THR A 85 -7.24 1.03 -4.62
C THR A 85 -6.82 2.49 -4.63
N LEU A 86 -5.59 2.75 -5.06
CA LEU A 86 -5.07 4.08 -5.38
C LEU A 86 -4.88 4.17 -6.89
N GLU A 87 -5.58 5.09 -7.53
CA GLU A 87 -5.32 5.49 -8.91
C GLU A 87 -4.57 6.82 -8.87
N SER A 88 -3.34 6.88 -9.39
CA SER A 88 -2.49 8.05 -9.22
C SER A 88 -1.61 8.40 -10.44
N SER A 89 -1.32 9.71 -10.59
CA SER A 89 -0.23 10.25 -11.42
C SER A 89 1.11 10.37 -10.69
N GLY A 90 1.15 10.09 -9.38
CA GLY A 90 2.33 10.24 -8.53
C GLY A 90 2.36 11.50 -7.67
N ASP A 91 1.22 12.17 -7.51
CA ASP A 91 1.01 13.34 -6.67
C ASP A 91 -0.40 13.29 -6.04
N ILE A 92 -0.63 14.04 -4.96
CA ILE A 92 -1.91 14.03 -4.22
C ILE A 92 -3.08 14.52 -5.07
N GLU A 93 -2.86 15.58 -5.85
CA GLU A 93 -3.91 16.27 -6.62
C GLU A 93 -4.50 15.39 -7.73
N GLY A 94 -3.65 14.52 -8.29
CA GLY A 94 -4.01 13.48 -9.25
C GLY A 94 -4.10 12.10 -8.63
N THR A 95 -4.48 11.97 -7.36
CA THR A 95 -4.74 10.68 -6.71
C THR A 95 -6.21 10.51 -6.33
N THR A 96 -6.80 9.39 -6.74
CA THR A 96 -8.12 8.93 -6.30
C THR A 96 -7.96 7.69 -5.43
N ILE A 97 -8.60 7.68 -4.26
CA ILE A 97 -8.64 6.52 -3.36
C ILE A 97 -10.03 5.89 -3.43
N LEU A 98 -10.07 4.57 -3.62
CA LEU A 98 -11.29 3.78 -3.66
C LEU A 98 -11.23 2.67 -2.60
N VAL A 99 -12.36 2.39 -1.97
CA VAL A 99 -12.56 1.20 -1.14
C VAL A 99 -13.72 0.40 -1.73
N ASN A 100 -13.46 -0.87 -2.08
CA ASN A 100 -14.39 -1.77 -2.78
C ASN A 100 -14.99 -1.11 -4.02
N ASP A 101 -14.12 -0.53 -4.86
CA ASP A 101 -14.47 0.18 -6.10
C ASP A 101 -15.37 1.41 -5.92
N GLN A 102 -15.56 1.88 -4.69
CA GLN A 102 -16.26 3.14 -4.40
C GLN A 102 -15.23 4.23 -4.06
N PRO A 103 -15.24 5.38 -4.76
CA PRO A 103 -14.36 6.48 -4.43
C PRO A 103 -14.70 7.03 -3.05
N LEU A 104 -13.66 7.38 -2.29
CA LEU A 104 -13.79 8.02 -0.99
C LEU A 104 -13.52 9.52 -1.10
N GLU A 105 -14.33 10.31 -0.41
CA GLU A 105 -14.20 11.77 -0.33
C GLU A 105 -13.79 12.21 1.08
N GLY A 106 -13.31 13.45 1.21
CA GLY A 106 -13.00 14.05 2.51
C GLY A 106 -11.77 13.45 3.23
N ILE A 107 -10.93 12.72 2.52
CA ILE A 107 -9.70 12.14 3.07
C ILE A 107 -8.68 13.25 3.33
N THR A 108 -8.18 13.31 4.56
CA THR A 108 -7.10 14.22 4.96
C THR A 108 -5.76 13.50 5.07
N SER A 109 -5.76 12.21 5.36
CA SER A 109 -4.55 11.38 5.29
C SER A 109 -4.86 9.90 5.08
N LEU A 110 -3.89 9.19 4.51
CA LEU A 110 -3.87 7.74 4.37
C LEU A 110 -2.50 7.23 4.82
N LEU A 111 -2.52 6.27 5.75
CA LEU A 111 -1.34 5.55 6.20
C LEU A 111 -1.56 4.06 5.99
N VAL A 112 -0.78 3.45 5.10
CA VAL A 112 -0.68 1.99 4.96
C VAL A 112 0.78 1.60 5.15
N HIS A 113 1.04 0.75 6.13
CA HIS A 113 2.32 0.10 6.32
C HIS A 113 2.10 -1.40 6.50
N ILE A 114 2.47 -2.17 5.48
CA ILE A 114 2.37 -3.62 5.48
C ILE A 114 3.77 -4.18 5.29
N LYS A 115 4.29 -4.86 6.30
CA LYS A 115 5.63 -5.44 6.30
C LYS A 115 5.56 -6.90 6.67
N SER A 116 5.91 -7.76 5.71
CA SER A 116 5.93 -9.21 5.92
C SER A 116 7.08 -9.62 6.84
N PRO A 117 6.90 -10.63 7.72
CA PRO A 117 7.97 -11.14 8.56
C PRO A 117 9.12 -11.67 7.69
N GLN A 118 10.32 -11.10 7.87
CA GLN A 118 11.52 -11.55 7.16
C GLN A 118 12.08 -12.82 7.81
N LYS A 119 12.47 -13.80 6.98
CA LYS A 119 13.22 -14.98 7.45
C LYS A 119 14.69 -14.66 7.76
N GLU A 120 15.27 -13.63 7.14
CA GLU A 120 16.62 -13.15 7.43
C GLU A 120 16.70 -11.63 7.26
N SER A 121 17.41 -11.01 8.20
CA SER A 121 17.64 -9.57 8.34
C SER A 121 18.29 -8.96 7.10
N SER A 122 17.47 -8.39 6.22
CA SER A 122 17.94 -7.53 5.12
C SER A 122 17.17 -6.22 5.21
N GLY A 123 17.90 -5.13 5.44
CA GLY A 123 17.39 -3.82 5.89
C GLY A 123 16.10 -3.38 5.20
N GLY A 124 15.12 -2.96 6.02
CA GLY A 124 13.83 -2.45 5.57
C GLY A 124 13.93 -1.08 4.89
N LEU A 125 12.78 -0.61 4.37
CA LEU A 125 12.69 0.69 3.68
C LEU A 125 13.12 1.88 4.54
N ALA A 126 13.20 1.71 5.87
CA ALA A 126 13.65 2.70 6.85
C ALA A 126 14.96 3.43 6.48
N SER A 127 15.85 2.81 5.69
CA SER A 127 17.10 3.44 5.23
C SER A 127 16.92 4.51 4.14
N LEU A 128 15.77 4.51 3.45
CA LEU A 128 15.45 5.40 2.34
C LEU A 128 14.57 6.60 2.74
N PHE A 129 13.96 6.58 3.93
CA PHE A 129 13.10 7.66 4.41
C PHE A 129 13.86 8.69 5.26
N THR A 130 13.52 9.97 5.09
CA THR A 130 14.00 11.09 5.93
C THR A 130 13.44 11.01 7.35
N THR A 131 12.27 10.40 7.53
CA THR A 131 11.58 10.26 8.83
C THR A 131 11.95 8.94 9.52
N LYS A 132 13.20 8.83 9.97
CA LYS A 132 13.80 7.63 10.62
C LYS A 132 13.04 7.05 11.84
N LYS A 133 11.98 7.69 12.32
CA LYS A 133 11.28 7.31 13.56
C LYS A 133 10.00 6.48 13.33
N ALA A 134 9.53 6.32 12.09
CA ALA A 134 8.18 5.84 11.84
C ALA A 134 8.06 4.39 11.31
N ILE A 135 9.18 3.72 11.00
CA ILE A 135 9.15 2.38 10.37
C ILE A 135 9.80 1.36 11.30
N PRO A 136 9.01 0.52 11.98
CA PRO A 136 9.50 -0.56 12.82
C PRO A 136 10.20 -1.67 12.03
N ASP A 137 11.14 -2.34 12.69
CA ASP A 137 11.88 -3.49 12.14
C ASP A 137 11.15 -4.84 12.32
N HIS A 138 9.93 -4.85 12.86
CA HIS A 138 9.11 -6.06 13.03
C HIS A 138 8.02 -6.16 11.96
N GLU A 139 7.31 -7.30 11.92
CA GLU A 139 6.10 -7.43 11.10
C GLU A 139 5.08 -6.36 11.48
N GLU A 140 4.48 -5.72 10.49
CA GLU A 140 3.49 -4.67 10.72
C GLU A 140 2.36 -4.82 9.72
N PHE A 141 1.15 -4.67 10.23
CA PHE A 141 -0.01 -4.45 9.40
C PHE A 141 -0.77 -3.27 9.98
N LYS A 142 -0.61 -2.11 9.35
CA LYS A 142 -1.31 -0.89 9.71
C LYS A 142 -1.91 -0.30 8.45
N ALA A 143 -3.20 0.01 8.48
CA ALA A 143 -3.92 0.60 7.37
C ALA A 143 -5.03 1.48 7.93
N GLU A 144 -4.79 2.78 7.95
CA GLU A 144 -5.66 3.78 8.55
C GLU A 144 -5.92 4.90 7.55
N ILE A 145 -7.14 5.42 7.57
CA ILE A 145 -7.53 6.58 6.80
C ILE A 145 -8.14 7.61 7.74
N THR A 146 -7.78 8.88 7.58
CA THR A 146 -8.34 9.98 8.35
C THR A 146 -9.23 10.83 7.45
N PHE A 147 -10.41 11.15 7.93
CA PHE A 147 -11.40 11.97 7.25
C PHE A 147 -11.63 13.29 7.97
N ARG A 148 -12.02 14.32 7.21
CA ARG A 148 -12.58 15.56 7.72
C ARG A 148 -14.11 15.49 7.67
N ASN A 149 -14.73 15.52 8.85
CA ASN A 149 -16.18 15.53 8.99
C ASN A 149 -16.76 16.92 8.65
N GLU A 150 -18.08 16.98 8.46
CA GLU A 150 -18.81 18.23 8.16
C GLU A 150 -18.62 19.32 9.23
N ASP A 151 -18.39 18.93 10.49
CA ASP A 151 -18.13 19.82 11.61
C ASP A 151 -16.64 20.22 11.77
N ASN A 152 -15.80 19.89 10.79
CA ASN A 152 -14.34 20.04 10.77
C ASN A 152 -13.57 19.20 11.79
N THR A 153 -14.21 18.26 12.49
CA THR A 153 -13.48 17.28 13.29
C THR A 153 -12.80 16.23 12.41
N LEU A 154 -11.82 15.53 12.96
CA LEU A 154 -11.13 14.43 12.28
C LEU A 154 -11.54 13.09 12.89
N SER A 155 -11.86 12.12 12.04
CA SER A 155 -12.07 10.72 12.41
C SER A 155 -11.00 9.86 11.73
N THR A 156 -10.51 8.83 12.41
CA THR A 156 -9.58 7.85 11.84
C THR A 156 -10.20 6.47 11.91
N GLU A 157 -10.16 5.76 10.80
CA GLU A 157 -10.77 4.44 10.64
C GLU A 157 -9.74 3.45 10.12
N GLN A 158 -9.87 2.18 10.52
CA GLN A 158 -9.08 1.09 9.93
C GLN A 158 -9.72 0.65 8.61
N ILE A 159 -8.88 0.35 7.63
CA ILE A 159 -9.34 0.01 6.27
C ILE A 159 -9.74 -1.47 6.15
N PHE A 160 -9.01 -2.38 6.82
CA PHE A 160 -9.16 -3.83 6.70
C PHE A 160 -9.51 -4.51 8.02
#